data_AF-A0AA86S548-F1
#
_entry.id   AF-A0AA86S548-F1
#
_cell.length_a   1.000
_cell.length_b   1.000
_cell.length_c   1.000
_cell.angle_alpha   90.00
_cell.angle_beta   90.00
_cell.angle_gamma   90.00
#
_symmetry.space_group_name_H-M   'P 1'
#
loop_
_entity.id
_entity.type
_entity.pdbx_description
1 polymer ?
#
loop_
_entity_poly.entity_id
_entity_poly.type
_entity_poly.pdbx_seq_one_letter_code
_entity_poly.pdbx_strand_id
1 'polypeptide(L)'
;MSHSGMVEEEAPDELENVQGLVDALTAVRWKRYQDAVLELSEHGIVLIVDENGCLQAKVYLKRELFIRYDFKARGRPRLGVSLGHFVDCLNAFSLPGQSSVV
;
A
#
# COMPACT_ATOMS: atom_id res chain seq x y z
N MET A 1 -41.79 8.35 14.80
CA MET A 1 -40.80 7.46 15.44
C MET A 1 -41.04 6.09 14.80
N SER A 2 -40.19 5.55 13.94
CA SER A 2 -38.73 5.44 14.04
C SER A 2 -38.14 5.28 12.63
N HIS A 3 -37.17 6.11 12.26
CA HIS A 3 -36.35 5.85 11.08
C HIS A 3 -35.21 4.94 11.55
N SER A 4 -35.27 3.66 11.19
CA SER A 4 -34.17 2.73 11.44
C SER A 4 -33.05 3.12 10.46
N GLY A 5 -32.03 3.81 10.97
CA GLY A 5 -30.81 4.08 10.21
C GLY A 5 -30.09 2.74 10.01
N MET A 6 -30.16 2.21 8.79
CA MET A 6 -29.23 1.18 8.36
C MET A 6 -27.86 1.85 8.30
N VAL A 7 -26.95 1.42 9.17
CA VAL A 7 -25.53 1.76 9.05
C VAL A 7 -25.06 0.98 7.82
N GLU A 8 -24.84 1.68 6.72
CA GLU A 8 -24.10 1.13 5.58
C GLU A 8 -22.72 0.74 6.11
N GLU A 9 -22.49 -0.57 6.18
CA GLU A 9 -21.18 -1.14 6.41
C GLU A 9 -20.39 -0.95 5.10
N GLU A 10 -19.81 0.24 4.91
CA GLU A 10 -18.90 0.51 3.79
C GLU A 10 -17.69 -0.43 3.92
N ALA A 11 -17.62 -1.37 2.98
CA ALA A 11 -16.53 -2.31 2.82
C ALA A 11 -15.20 -1.58 2.53
N PRO A 12 -14.03 -2.19 2.84
CA PRO A 12 -12.77 -1.46 2.94
C PRO A 12 -12.09 -1.28 1.57
N ASP A 13 -12.47 -0.25 0.82
CA ASP A 13 -11.88 0.04 -0.49
C ASP A 13 -11.22 1.42 -0.53
N GLU A 14 -10.01 1.59 0.00
CA GLU A 14 -9.49 2.96 0.14
C GLU A 14 -8.01 3.17 -0.24
N LEU A 15 -7.71 2.86 -1.49
CA LEU A 15 -6.60 3.45 -2.27
C LEU A 15 -7.15 3.91 -3.64
N GLU A 16 -7.08 5.22 -3.95
CA GLU A 16 -7.72 5.79 -5.16
C GLU A 16 -7.21 5.19 -6.48
N ASN A 17 -5.97 4.69 -6.50
CA ASN A 17 -5.36 4.11 -7.69
C ASN A 17 -4.30 3.05 -7.31
N VAL A 18 -4.72 1.79 -7.24
CA VAL A 18 -3.82 0.65 -6.95
C VAL A 18 -2.73 0.50 -8.02
N GLN A 19 -3.00 0.91 -9.27
CA GLN A 19 -2.01 0.84 -10.35
C GLN A 19 -0.79 1.72 -10.06
N GLY A 20 -1.01 2.95 -9.58
CA GLY A 20 0.09 3.85 -9.21
C GLY A 20 0.97 3.28 -8.10
N LEU A 21 0.38 2.53 -7.17
CA LEU A 21 1.12 1.82 -6.13
C LEU A 21 1.90 0.63 -6.71
N VAL A 22 1.28 -0.20 -7.53
CA VAL A 22 1.93 -1.32 -8.22
C VAL A 22 3.12 -0.84 -9.04
N ASP A 23 2.95 0.23 -9.81
CA ASP A 23 3.99 0.78 -10.67
C ASP A 23 5.18 1.28 -9.84
N ALA A 24 4.91 2.04 -8.78
CA ALA A 24 5.94 2.56 -7.89
C ALA A 24 6.73 1.44 -7.18
N LEU A 25 6.05 0.40 -6.71
CA LEU A 25 6.70 -0.73 -6.05
C LEU A 25 7.45 -1.63 -7.03
N THR A 26 6.93 -1.81 -8.24
CA THR A 26 7.59 -2.57 -9.30
C THR A 26 8.86 -1.88 -9.79
N ALA A 27 8.88 -0.54 -9.82
CA ALA A 27 10.06 0.24 -10.22
C ALA A 27 11.29 0.00 -9.32
N VAL A 28 11.08 -0.43 -8.08
CA VAL A 28 12.16 -0.79 -7.14
C VAL A 28 12.34 -2.30 -6.98
N ARG A 29 11.66 -3.11 -7.81
CA ARG A 29 11.79 -4.57 -7.84
C ARG A 29 12.72 -5.02 -8.97
N TRP A 30 14.02 -5.05 -8.72
CA TRP A 30 15.03 -5.49 -9.71
C TRP A 30 15.41 -6.98 -9.64
N LYS A 31 14.85 -7.73 -8.67
CA LYS A 31 15.01 -9.20 -8.58
C LYS A 31 13.67 -9.90 -8.49
N ARG A 32 13.63 -11.16 -8.97
CA ARG A 32 12.45 -12.03 -8.85
C ARG A 32 12.06 -12.27 -7.39
N TYR A 33 13.06 -12.54 -6.55
CA TYR A 33 12.89 -12.65 -5.10
C TYR A 33 13.64 -11.48 -4.47
N GLN A 34 12.87 -10.57 -3.88
CA GLN A 34 13.41 -9.37 -3.27
C GLN A 34 12.64 -9.10 -2.00
N ASP A 35 13.37 -8.95 -0.90
CA ASP A 35 12.80 -8.53 0.36
C ASP A 35 12.81 -7.01 0.44
N ALA A 36 11.84 -6.47 1.15
CA ALA A 36 11.71 -5.04 1.42
C ALA A 36 11.31 -4.82 2.88
N VAL A 37 11.57 -3.62 3.37
CA VAL A 37 11.11 -3.15 4.67
C VAL A 37 10.10 -2.03 4.47
N LEU A 38 8.90 -2.21 5.02
CA LEU A 38 7.89 -1.17 5.15
C LEU A 38 8.08 -0.47 6.50
N GLU A 39 8.35 0.83 6.47
CA GLU A 39 8.38 1.69 7.63
C GLU A 39 7.11 2.56 7.65
N LEU A 40 6.37 2.51 8.76
CA LEU A 40 5.13 3.26 8.96
C LEU A 40 5.38 4.48 9.84
N SER A 41 4.75 5.60 9.49
CA SER A 41 4.83 6.84 10.25
C SER A 41 3.55 7.66 10.15
N GLU A 42 3.44 8.74 10.93
CA GLU A 42 2.34 9.72 10.82
C GLU A 42 2.23 10.39 9.45
N HIS A 43 3.32 10.41 8.66
CA HIS A 43 3.37 11.04 7.35
C HIS A 43 3.08 10.08 6.19
N GLY A 44 2.91 8.79 6.47
CA GLY A 44 2.70 7.75 5.47
C GLY A 44 3.70 6.60 5.58
N ILE A 45 3.88 5.91 4.46
CA ILE A 45 4.60 4.64 4.36
C ILE A 45 5.89 4.85 3.55
N VAL A 46 6.99 4.26 4.02
CA VAL A 46 8.23 4.16 3.25
C VAL A 46 8.54 2.71 2.99
N LEU A 47 8.60 2.30 1.72
CA LEU A 47 9.12 0.99 1.34
C LEU A 47 10.61 1.12 1.00
N ILE A 48 11.44 0.31 1.64
CA ILE A 48 12.90 0.33 1.52
C ILE A 48 13.35 -1.01 0.96
N VAL A 49 14.11 -0.98 -0.13
CA VAL A 49 14.77 -2.14 -0.71
C VAL A 49 16.26 -1.91 -0.64
N ASP A 50 17.00 -2.88 -0.12
CA ASP A 50 18.46 -2.82 0.01
C ASP A 50 19.11 -4.03 -0.68
N GLU A 51 20.22 -3.80 -1.35
CA GLU A 51 21.00 -4.83 -2.03
C GLU A 51 22.44 -4.80 -1.51
N ASN A 52 22.74 -5.71 -0.59
CA ASN A 52 24.08 -5.96 -0.02
C ASN A 52 24.77 -4.68 0.49
N GLY A 53 24.03 -3.64 0.91
CA GLY A 53 24.58 -2.35 1.31
C GLY A 53 25.20 -1.51 0.18
N CYS A 54 25.11 -1.93 -1.07
CA CYS A 54 25.66 -1.23 -2.22
C CYS A 54 24.64 -0.33 -2.92
N LEU A 55 23.37 -0.73 -2.93
CA LEU A 55 22.28 -0.01 -3.56
C LEU A 55 21.05 -0.05 -2.66
N GLN A 56 20.45 1.11 -2.43
CA GLN A 56 19.21 1.23 -1.68
C GLN A 56 18.21 2.08 -2.46
N ALA A 57 17.00 1.59 -2.60
CA ALA A 57 15.88 2.33 -3.16
C ALA A 57 14.81 2.56 -2.08
N LYS A 58 14.15 3.72 -2.15
CA LYS A 58 13.05 4.06 -1.25
C LYS A 58 11.87 4.59 -2.04
N VAL A 59 10.70 4.04 -1.77
CA VAL A 59 9.42 4.54 -2.27
C VAL A 59 8.70 5.22 -1.11
N TYR A 60 8.41 6.50 -1.26
CA TYR A 60 7.70 7.30 -0.26
C TYR A 60 6.24 7.46 -0.68
N LEU A 61 5.35 6.87 0.09
CA LEU A 61 3.91 6.98 -0.09
C LEU A 61 3.38 7.91 0.99
N LYS A 62 3.07 9.14 0.61
CA LYS A 62 2.54 10.13 1.54
C LYS A 62 1.14 9.73 2.00
N ARG A 63 0.76 10.05 3.23
CA ARG A 63 -0.57 9.71 3.78
C ARG A 63 -1.72 10.23 2.90
N GLU A 64 -1.51 11.35 2.20
CA GLU A 64 -2.51 11.97 1.32
C GLU A 64 -2.84 11.13 0.08
N LEU A 65 -2.07 10.08 -0.21
CA LEU A 65 -2.38 9.11 -1.27
C LEU A 65 -3.43 8.08 -0.86
N PHE A 66 -3.77 8.01 0.42
CA PHE A 66 -4.71 7.04 0.97
C PHE A 66 -5.99 7.78 1.34
N ILE A 67 -7.15 7.22 0.96
CA ILE A 67 -8.44 7.80 1.36
C ILE A 67 -8.58 7.73 2.89
N ARG A 68 -8.03 6.67 3.50
CA ARG A 68 -7.89 6.53 4.96
C ARG A 68 -6.52 6.01 5.37
N TYR A 69 -5.89 6.74 6.31
CA TYR A 69 -4.63 6.35 6.93
C TYR A 69 -4.67 6.61 8.44
N ASP A 70 -5.04 5.59 9.22
CA ASP A 70 -5.20 5.66 10.69
C ASP A 70 -3.96 5.10 11.40
N PHE A 71 -2.95 5.95 11.60
CA PHE A 71 -1.71 5.57 12.27
C PHE A 71 -1.77 5.90 13.77
N LYS A 72 -1.85 4.85 14.61
CA LYS A 72 -1.94 4.96 16.09
C LYS A 72 -0.75 4.35 16.84
N ALA A 73 0.22 3.80 16.12
CA ALA A 73 1.37 3.15 16.74
C ALA A 73 2.32 4.19 17.36
N ARG A 74 2.97 3.81 18.48
CA ARG A 74 4.07 4.60 19.03
C ARG A 74 5.37 4.26 18.31
N GLY A 75 6.09 5.27 17.83
CA GLY A 75 7.37 5.11 17.13
C GLY A 75 7.19 4.87 15.62
N ARG A 76 8.17 4.20 15.00
CA ARG A 76 8.17 3.87 13.56
C ARG A 76 8.23 2.35 13.36
N PRO A 77 7.09 1.66 13.32
CA PRO A 77 7.04 0.22 13.08
C PRO A 77 7.71 -0.13 11.75
N ARG A 78 8.47 -1.23 11.75
CA ARG A 78 9.15 -1.76 10.56
C ARG A 78 8.72 -3.19 10.32
N LEU A 79 8.23 -3.47 9.11
CA LEU A 79 7.69 -4.77 8.70
C LEU A 79 8.54 -5.29 7.53
N GLY A 80 9.09 -6.49 7.68
CA GLY A 80 9.74 -7.19 6.57
C GLY A 80 8.70 -7.83 5.68
N VAL A 81 8.81 -7.64 4.37
CA VAL A 81 7.91 -8.22 3.37
C VAL A 81 8.67 -8.76 2.17
N SER A 82 8.11 -9.80 1.55
CA SER A 82 8.55 -10.21 0.21
C SER A 82 7.91 -9.29 -0.82
N LEU A 83 8.72 -8.43 -1.46
CA LEU A 83 8.25 -7.43 -2.42
C LEU A 83 7.55 -8.05 -3.62
N GLY A 84 8.02 -9.22 -4.07
CA GLY A 84 7.39 -10.00 -5.13
C GLY A 84 5.93 -10.31 -4.80
N HIS A 85 5.71 -11.04 -3.70
CA HIS A 85 4.37 -11.41 -3.23
C HIS A 85 3.50 -10.18 -2.92
N PHE A 86 4.08 -9.13 -2.34
CA PHE A 86 3.34 -7.92 -2.03
C PHE A 86 2.78 -7.22 -3.28
N VAL A 87 3.60 -7.10 -4.33
CA VAL A 87 3.15 -6.58 -5.62
C VAL A 87 2.12 -7.50 -6.28
N ASP A 88 2.30 -8.82 -6.18
CA ASP A 88 1.35 -9.78 -6.75
C ASP A 88 -0.03 -9.70 -6.05
N CYS A 89 -0.07 -9.47 -4.74
CA CYS A 89 -1.31 -9.22 -4.00
C CYS A 89 -2.02 -7.93 -4.47
N LEU A 90 -1.27 -6.86 -4.70
CA LEU A 90 -1.84 -5.59 -5.19
C LEU A 90 -2.36 -5.71 -6.62
N ASN A 91 -1.64 -6.45 -7.48
CA ASN A 91 -2.04 -6.72 -8.86
C ASN A 91 -3.37 -7.47 -8.98
N ALA A 92 -3.78 -8.24 -7.97
CA ALA A 92 -5.09 -8.88 -7.94
C ALA A 92 -6.25 -7.86 -8.05
N PHE A 93 -5.99 -6.61 -7.66
CA PHE A 93 -6.96 -5.50 -7.67
C PHE A 93 -6.68 -4.48 -8.79
N SER A 94 -5.62 -4.67 -9.59
CA SER A 94 -5.20 -3.74 -10.66
C SER A 94 -5.78 -4.07 -12.04
N LEU A 95 -6.72 -5.01 -12.14
CA LEU A 95 -7.27 -5.43 -13.43
C LEU A 95 -8.10 -4.30 -14.09
N PRO A 96 -7.77 -3.90 -15.33
CA PRO A 96 -8.58 -2.94 -16.07
C PRO A 96 -9.87 -3.64 -16.51
N GLY A 97 -10.97 -3.43 -15.79
CA GLY A 97 -12.24 -4.07 -16.12
C GLY A 97 -13.37 -3.92 -15.11
N GLN A 98 -13.12 -3.42 -13.90
CA GLN A 98 -14.17 -3.07 -12.95
C GLN A 98 -14.10 -1.58 -12.62
N SER A 99 -14.37 -0.74 -13.64
CA SER A 99 -15.05 0.51 -13.32
C SER A 99 -16.34 0.12 -12.60
N SER A 100 -16.45 0.42 -11.32
CA SER A 100 -17.72 0.38 -10.62
C SER A 100 -18.70 1.24 -11.42
N VAL A 101 -19.60 0.59 -12.15
CA VAL A 101 -20.82 1.25 -12.58
C VAL A 101 -21.61 1.46 -11.30
N VAL A 102 -21.50 2.66 -10.75
CA VAL A 102 -22.46 3.23 -9.81
C VAL A 102 -22.88 4.56 -10.38
#